data_AF-A0A1V6D9M2-F1
#
_entry.id   AF-A0A1V6D9M2-F1
#
_cell.length_a   1.000
_cell.length_b   1.000
_cell.length_c   1.000
_cell.angle_alpha   90.00
_cell.angle_beta   90.00
_cell.angle_gamma   90.00
#
_symmetry.space_group_name_H-M   'P 1'
#
loop_
_entity.id
_entity.type
_entity.pdbx_description
1 polymer ?
#
loop_
_entity_poly.entity_id
_entity_poly.type
_entity_poly.pdbx_seq_one_letter_code
_entity_poly.pdbx_strand_id
1 'polypeptide(L)'
;MADQGSDPAGKPALANPAVSWRVMLRNLSRMISPLDIMYHVGTLIYRRSLRYTLFTAGIGAVGVTAKGFSLPGLTLRQAVLLPLCVGLAALLGGGLLRLLPAILSARMATLAQANDMDLMEDHRKSLVRDHLAFLWEQVFVHEMRVRAADGRALFKDFAYEPGEAIEAVLARAQPAFVERAIEALDALLPQVRQMDEYDLDLRYLEDWRDGACLDPSDTKLAEQFEGSTVLLAARAEAGLHGLAMLRYKPRLAAQRLWFLFVTRSVGYRVGSAIQALNARYDTDLFNAQVLMWPGEEDARWVAQFPGAREDILQRRRLAMKRVFGPTRELADEVIDHMFYGCFAMASELRIRYDAEYCLGLLGCEAMEDLRAEIRCPREFERARRLVARAGQDRPVLESLLASQRPHLLRPERAEALRSVRIAFHVNRDNLRRLVSRAHSGDAEAAAKALEIIDRAESDRVVHSRRLLAVRMHHALTRLARQSYRDLVHQLGYDEA
;
A
#
# COMPACT_ATOMS: atom_id res chain seq x y z
N MET A 1 -3.79 -11.87 -56.81
CA MET A 1 -2.83 -12.04 -55.69
C MET A 1 -3.57 -11.57 -54.45
N ALA A 2 -3.85 -12.51 -53.56
CA ALA A 2 -4.70 -12.32 -52.38
C ALA A 2 -3.91 -11.64 -51.26
N ASP A 3 -4.51 -10.61 -50.70
CA ASP A 3 -4.01 -9.83 -49.57
C ASP A 3 -4.35 -10.57 -48.27
N GLN A 4 -3.34 -11.08 -47.57
CA GLN A 4 -3.48 -11.79 -46.30
C GLN A 4 -3.40 -10.80 -45.15
N GLY A 5 -4.48 -10.76 -44.37
CA GLY A 5 -4.67 -9.88 -43.24
C GLY A 5 -3.63 -10.04 -42.14
N SER A 6 -3.13 -8.89 -41.70
CA SER A 6 -2.39 -8.73 -40.45
C SER A 6 -3.37 -8.38 -39.34
N ASP A 7 -3.65 -9.35 -38.46
CA ASP A 7 -4.28 -9.11 -37.17
C ASP A 7 -3.31 -9.56 -36.07
N PRO A 8 -2.58 -8.64 -35.39
CA PRO A 8 -1.80 -8.99 -34.21
C PRO A 8 -2.32 -8.23 -32.99
N ALA A 9 -3.57 -8.45 -32.60
CA ALA A 9 -4.04 -8.11 -31.26
C ALA A 9 -4.14 -9.40 -30.43
N GLY A 10 -2.97 -9.93 -30.05
CA GLY A 10 -2.87 -10.95 -29.02
C GLY A 10 -3.47 -10.41 -27.72
N LYS A 11 -4.73 -10.76 -27.43
CA LYS A 11 -5.35 -10.49 -26.13
C LYS A 11 -4.44 -11.11 -25.06
N PRO A 12 -3.84 -10.32 -24.15
CA PRO A 12 -3.13 -10.91 -23.02
C PRO A 12 -4.16 -11.74 -22.25
N ALA A 13 -3.92 -13.05 -22.16
CA ALA A 13 -4.72 -13.93 -21.33
C ALA A 13 -4.71 -13.35 -19.91
N LEU A 14 -5.87 -12.88 -19.44
CA LEU A 14 -6.04 -12.48 -18.04
C LEU A 14 -5.57 -13.66 -17.19
N ALA A 15 -4.44 -13.47 -16.49
CA ALA A 15 -3.82 -14.47 -15.67
C ALA A 15 -4.87 -15.12 -14.77
N ASN A 16 -4.94 -16.44 -14.81
CA ASN A 16 -5.96 -17.23 -14.12
C ASN A 16 -5.90 -16.91 -12.60
N PRO A 17 -6.91 -16.28 -11.99
CA PRO A 17 -6.85 -15.75 -10.63
C PRO A 17 -6.91 -16.84 -9.55
N ALA A 18 -7.03 -18.11 -9.96
CA ALA A 18 -6.73 -19.22 -9.09
C ALA A 18 -5.21 -19.39 -9.01
N VAL A 19 -4.52 -18.46 -8.34
CA VAL A 19 -3.30 -18.82 -7.62
C VAL A 19 -3.72 -20.00 -6.74
N SER A 20 -3.31 -21.19 -7.16
CA SER A 20 -3.70 -22.42 -6.48
C SER A 20 -3.34 -22.24 -5.03
N TRP A 21 -4.30 -22.44 -4.11
CA TRP A 21 -4.06 -22.41 -2.67
C TRP A 21 -2.82 -23.25 -2.28
N ARG A 22 -2.44 -24.24 -3.11
CA ARG A 22 -1.20 -25.01 -3.02
C ARG A 22 0.06 -24.18 -3.23
N VAL A 23 0.09 -23.27 -4.20
CA VAL A 23 1.19 -22.31 -4.43
C VAL A 23 1.30 -21.36 -3.25
N MET A 24 0.17 -20.82 -2.79
CA MET A 24 0.11 -19.95 -1.61
C MET A 24 0.62 -20.67 -0.35
N LEU A 25 0.16 -21.91 -0.08
CA LEU A 25 0.65 -22.71 1.04
C LEU A 25 2.12 -23.12 0.89
N ARG A 26 2.58 -23.41 -0.33
CA ARG A 26 3.99 -23.72 -0.62
C ARG A 26 4.90 -22.50 -0.48
N ASN A 27 4.39 -21.30 -0.75
CA ASN A 27 5.10 -20.04 -0.51
C ASN A 27 5.15 -19.79 1.00
N LEU A 28 4.00 -19.85 1.69
CA LEU A 28 3.90 -19.72 3.14
C LEU A 28 4.79 -20.73 3.89
N SER A 29 4.85 -21.99 3.46
CA SER A 29 5.68 -23.01 4.13
C SER A 29 7.19 -22.73 4.07
N ARG A 30 7.66 -21.82 3.19
CA ARG A 30 9.07 -21.40 3.15
C ARG A 30 9.39 -20.32 4.18
N MET A 31 8.40 -19.48 4.47
CA MET A 31 8.52 -18.34 5.41
C MET A 31 8.13 -18.72 6.82
N ILE A 32 7.15 -19.61 6.97
CA ILE A 32 6.67 -20.08 8.26
C ILE A 32 7.72 -21.00 8.86
N SER A 33 8.44 -20.50 9.87
CA SER A 33 9.27 -21.35 10.71
C SER A 33 8.37 -22.33 11.47
N PRO A 34 8.80 -23.58 11.72
CA PRO A 34 8.13 -24.48 12.66
C PRO A 34 7.81 -23.79 14.00
N LEU A 35 8.65 -22.84 14.42
CA LEU A 35 8.45 -22.01 15.61
C LEU A 35 7.20 -21.11 15.52
N ASP A 36 6.88 -20.56 14.35
CA ASP A 36 5.70 -19.72 14.16
C ASP A 36 4.40 -20.56 14.19
N ILE A 37 4.45 -21.79 13.65
CA ILE A 37 3.36 -22.77 13.79
C ILE A 37 3.19 -23.11 15.27
N MET A 38 4.27 -23.39 15.99
CA MET A 38 4.22 -23.67 17.42
C MET A 38 3.62 -22.49 18.20
N TYR A 39 3.99 -21.25 17.87
CA TYR A 39 3.45 -20.05 18.51
C TYR A 39 1.93 -19.91 18.29
N HIS A 40 1.47 -20.07 17.05
CA HIS A 40 0.05 -19.95 16.72
C HIS A 40 -0.78 -21.10 17.26
N VAL A 41 -0.27 -22.33 17.19
CA VAL A 41 -0.87 -23.52 17.83
C VAL A 41 -0.93 -23.32 19.34
N GLY A 42 0.16 -22.85 19.96
CA GLY A 42 0.21 -22.48 21.38
C GLY A 42 -0.83 -21.43 21.74
N THR A 43 -0.97 -20.38 20.93
CA THR A 43 -1.99 -19.32 21.11
C THR A 43 -3.42 -19.86 20.98
N LEU A 44 -3.66 -20.77 20.05
CA LEU A 44 -4.98 -21.36 19.82
C LEU A 44 -5.35 -22.33 20.96
N ILE A 45 -4.42 -23.18 21.38
CA ILE A 45 -4.55 -24.07 22.54
C ILE A 45 -4.80 -23.23 23.79
N TYR A 46 -4.01 -22.18 24.00
CA TYR A 46 -4.15 -21.26 25.14
C TYR A 46 -5.51 -20.56 25.15
N ARG A 47 -5.96 -19.97 24.04
CA ARG A 47 -7.28 -19.32 23.94
C ARG A 47 -8.45 -20.28 24.11
N ARG A 48 -8.29 -21.54 23.69
CA ARG A 48 -9.33 -22.58 23.81
C ARG A 48 -9.24 -23.40 25.09
N SER A 49 -8.19 -23.25 25.90
CA SER A 49 -7.98 -23.96 27.17
C SER A 49 -9.21 -23.87 28.09
N LEU A 50 -9.81 -22.68 28.19
CA LEU A 50 -11.03 -22.43 28.96
C LEU A 50 -12.23 -23.21 28.42
N ARG A 51 -12.38 -23.29 27.08
CA ARG A 51 -13.46 -24.07 26.43
C ARG A 51 -13.26 -25.57 26.63
N TYR A 52 -12.02 -26.07 26.54
CA TYR A 52 -11.70 -27.48 26.77
C TYR A 52 -11.92 -27.88 28.24
N THR A 53 -11.60 -26.99 29.17
CA THR A 53 -11.85 -27.19 30.61
C THR A 53 -13.35 -27.28 30.90
N LEU A 54 -14.15 -26.36 30.33
CA LEU A 54 -15.61 -26.39 30.49
C LEU A 54 -16.25 -27.64 29.85
N PHE A 55 -15.78 -28.04 28.66
CA PHE A 55 -16.28 -29.23 27.98
C PHE A 55 -15.97 -30.52 28.76
N THR A 56 -14.74 -30.66 29.27
CA THR A 56 -14.36 -31.80 30.09
C THR A 56 -15.07 -31.81 31.45
N ALA A 57 -15.34 -30.64 32.04
CA ALA A 57 -16.18 -30.53 33.23
C ALA A 57 -17.62 -30.99 32.97
N GLY A 58 -18.18 -30.66 31.81
CA GLY A 58 -19.49 -31.16 31.37
C GLY A 58 -19.53 -32.68 31.23
N ILE A 59 -18.52 -33.28 30.58
CA ILE A 59 -18.39 -34.74 30.48
C ILE A 59 -18.22 -35.37 31.87
N GLY A 60 -17.42 -34.74 32.75
CA GLY A 60 -17.25 -35.16 34.14
C GLY A 60 -18.58 -35.20 34.90
N ALA A 61 -19.38 -34.14 34.79
CA ALA A 61 -20.69 -34.05 35.42
C ALA A 61 -21.66 -35.12 34.91
N VAL A 62 -21.72 -35.33 33.59
CA VAL A 62 -22.53 -36.40 32.97
C VAL A 62 -22.06 -37.80 33.40
N GLY A 63 -20.75 -38.00 33.52
CA GLY A 63 -20.19 -39.28 33.97
C GLY A 63 -20.53 -39.61 35.43
N VAL A 64 -20.60 -38.60 36.30
CA VAL A 64 -21.00 -38.79 37.71
C VAL A 64 -22.49 -39.08 37.82
N THR A 65 -23.34 -38.36 37.08
CA THR A 65 -24.79 -38.61 37.08
C THR A 65 -25.12 -39.99 36.51
N ALA A 66 -24.47 -40.42 35.43
CA ALA A 66 -24.61 -41.76 34.87
C ALA A 66 -24.26 -42.87 35.89
N LYS A 67 -23.21 -42.66 36.69
CA LYS A 67 -22.83 -43.58 37.77
C LYS A 67 -23.90 -43.70 38.85
N GLY A 68 -24.64 -42.61 39.11
CA GLY A 68 -25.80 -42.61 40.01
C GLY A 68 -26.97 -43.47 39.54
N PHE A 69 -27.05 -43.74 38.23
CA PHE A 69 -28.04 -44.63 37.61
C PHE A 69 -27.51 -46.05 37.35
N SER A 70 -26.45 -46.46 38.06
CA SER A 70 -25.79 -47.78 37.91
C SER A 70 -25.23 -48.07 36.50
N LEU A 71 -25.07 -47.03 35.67
CA LEU A 71 -24.36 -47.13 34.39
C LEU A 71 -22.85 -46.96 34.63
N PRO A 72 -21.98 -47.51 33.76
CA PRO A 72 -20.55 -47.26 33.84
C PRO A 72 -20.29 -45.75 33.73
N GLY A 73 -19.68 -45.17 34.77
CA GLY A 73 -19.51 -43.72 34.90
C GLY A 73 -18.31 -43.34 35.76
N LEU A 74 -18.05 -42.04 35.85
CA LEU A 74 -16.87 -41.47 36.51
C LEU A 74 -17.10 -41.32 38.03
N THR A 75 -16.06 -41.53 38.83
CA THR A 75 -16.09 -41.12 40.24
C THR A 75 -16.08 -39.60 40.36
N LEU A 76 -16.64 -39.07 41.46
CA LEU A 76 -16.60 -37.62 41.74
C LEU A 76 -15.18 -37.06 41.69
N ARG A 77 -14.20 -37.81 42.23
CA ARG A 77 -12.77 -37.43 42.17
C ARG A 77 -12.26 -37.36 40.74
N GLN A 78 -12.61 -38.33 39.90
CA GLN A 78 -12.22 -38.33 38.47
C GLN A 78 -12.89 -37.18 37.71
N ALA A 79 -14.16 -36.90 37.98
CA ALA A 79 -14.90 -35.81 37.33
C ALA A 79 -14.39 -34.41 37.66
N VAL A 80 -13.74 -34.24 38.82
CA VAL A 80 -13.08 -32.98 39.21
C VAL A 80 -11.61 -32.94 38.76
N LEU A 81 -10.89 -34.05 38.85
CA LEU A 81 -9.48 -34.11 38.45
C LEU A 81 -9.27 -34.03 36.95
N LEU A 82 -10.14 -34.66 36.14
CA LEU A 82 -9.97 -34.71 34.69
C LEU A 82 -10.00 -33.31 34.03
N PRO A 83 -10.97 -32.42 34.35
CA PRO A 83 -10.99 -31.07 33.80
C PRO A 83 -9.82 -30.21 34.28
N LEU A 84 -9.40 -30.39 35.54
CA LEU A 84 -8.24 -29.70 36.11
C LEU A 84 -6.94 -30.10 35.40
N CYS A 85 -6.71 -31.40 35.20
CA CYS A 85 -5.53 -31.91 34.50
C CYS A 85 -5.52 -31.50 33.01
N VAL A 86 -6.67 -31.60 32.33
CA VAL A 86 -6.78 -31.20 30.91
C VAL A 86 -6.62 -29.69 30.76
N GLY A 87 -7.25 -28.91 31.63
CA GLY A 87 -7.13 -27.45 31.66
C GLY A 87 -5.71 -27.00 31.94
N LEU A 88 -5.04 -27.57 32.96
CA LEU A 88 -3.68 -27.25 33.34
C LEU A 88 -2.68 -27.67 32.24
N ALA A 89 -2.83 -28.86 31.66
CA ALA A 89 -1.99 -29.33 30.56
C ALA A 89 -2.16 -28.46 29.30
N ALA A 90 -3.39 -28.06 28.97
CA ALA A 90 -3.64 -27.16 27.84
C ALA A 90 -3.10 -25.74 28.11
N LEU A 91 -3.18 -25.25 29.34
CA LEU A 91 -2.69 -23.92 29.72
C LEU A 91 -1.16 -23.88 29.76
N LEU A 92 -0.51 -24.86 30.42
CA LEU A 92 0.95 -24.97 30.48
C LEU A 92 1.54 -25.33 29.11
N GLY A 93 0.99 -26.32 28.41
CA GLY A 93 1.43 -26.70 27.08
C GLY A 93 1.24 -25.59 26.05
N GLY A 94 0.05 -24.95 26.04
CA GLY A 94 -0.21 -23.80 25.17
C GLY A 94 0.65 -22.58 25.52
N GLY A 95 0.89 -22.34 26.81
CA GLY A 95 1.77 -21.28 27.31
C GLY A 95 3.23 -21.51 26.92
N LEU A 96 3.75 -22.72 27.09
CA LEU A 96 5.13 -23.09 26.74
C LEU A 96 5.37 -23.01 25.22
N LEU A 97 4.43 -23.54 24.43
CA LEU A 97 4.44 -23.45 22.96
C LEU A 97 4.32 -22.02 22.45
N ARG A 98 3.75 -21.11 23.25
CA ARG A 98 3.71 -19.68 22.95
C ARG A 98 5.00 -18.96 23.38
N LEU A 99 5.52 -19.27 24.56
CA LEU A 99 6.67 -18.57 25.15
C LEU A 99 8.00 -18.92 24.48
N LEU A 100 8.26 -20.20 24.19
CA LEU A 100 9.54 -20.63 23.59
C LEU A 100 9.79 -19.99 22.22
N PRO A 101 8.86 -20.05 21.24
CA PRO A 101 9.00 -19.33 19.98
C PRO A 101 9.05 -17.82 20.16
N ALA A 102 8.29 -17.26 21.11
CA ALA A 102 8.31 -15.83 21.36
C ALA A 102 9.69 -15.37 21.84
N ILE A 103 10.32 -16.09 22.77
CA ILE A 103 11.66 -15.78 23.30
C ILE A 103 12.74 -15.97 22.21
N LEU A 104 12.69 -17.08 21.47
CA LEU A 104 13.65 -17.35 20.39
C LEU A 104 13.51 -16.33 19.25
N SER A 105 12.28 -15.98 18.90
CA SER A 105 12.05 -14.99 17.84
C SER A 105 12.28 -13.56 18.29
N ALA A 106 12.05 -13.23 19.56
CA ALA A 106 12.42 -11.95 20.13
C ALA A 106 13.93 -11.77 20.05
N ARG A 107 14.74 -12.75 20.49
CA ARG A 107 16.20 -12.67 20.36
C ARG A 107 16.67 -12.45 18.91
N MET A 108 16.08 -13.14 17.94
CA MET A 108 16.49 -13.02 16.54
C MET A 108 15.99 -11.73 15.87
N ALA A 109 14.80 -11.24 16.22
CA ALA A 109 14.31 -9.94 15.77
C ALA A 109 15.12 -8.80 16.41
N THR A 110 15.48 -8.92 17.69
CA THR A 110 16.39 -8.00 18.37
C THR A 110 17.78 -8.04 17.74
N LEU A 111 18.27 -9.21 17.29
CA LEU A 111 19.54 -9.29 16.55
C LEU A 111 19.47 -8.58 15.19
N ALA A 112 18.36 -8.71 14.45
CA ALA A 112 18.22 -8.02 13.17
C ALA A 112 18.12 -6.49 13.36
N GLN A 113 17.32 -6.04 14.33
CA GLN A 113 17.23 -4.62 14.70
C GLN A 113 18.55 -4.09 15.28
N ALA A 114 19.29 -4.90 16.03
CA ALA A 114 20.61 -4.54 16.55
C ALA A 114 21.71 -4.56 15.47
N ASN A 115 21.41 -5.00 14.25
CA ASN A 115 22.31 -4.97 13.10
C ASN A 115 21.82 -4.01 12.01
N ASP A 116 21.16 -2.92 12.39
CA ASP A 116 20.85 -1.78 11.51
C ASP A 116 19.85 -2.07 10.38
N MET A 117 18.92 -3.02 10.57
CA MET A 117 17.85 -3.24 9.59
C MET A 117 16.89 -2.06 9.48
N ASP A 118 16.67 -1.33 10.58
CA ASP A 118 15.92 -0.09 10.62
C ASP A 118 16.61 1.03 9.83
N LEU A 119 17.94 0.99 9.68
CA LEU A 119 18.67 1.94 8.82
C LEU A 119 18.49 1.69 7.32
N MET A 120 17.67 0.71 6.91
CA MET A 120 17.26 0.59 5.50
C MET A 120 16.33 1.72 5.04
N GLU A 121 15.91 2.62 5.95
CA GLU A 121 15.32 3.90 5.55
C GLU A 121 16.32 4.77 4.77
N ASP A 122 17.62 4.69 5.07
CA ASP A 122 18.65 5.49 4.40
C ASP A 122 18.78 5.10 2.93
N HIS A 123 18.66 3.82 2.63
CA HIS A 123 18.59 3.33 1.25
C HIS A 123 17.41 3.97 0.51
N ARG A 124 16.21 3.99 1.11
CA ARG A 124 15.04 4.67 0.52
C ARG A 124 15.27 6.17 0.37
N LYS A 125 15.92 6.81 1.35
CA LYS A 125 16.24 8.24 1.33
C LYS A 125 17.26 8.57 0.24
N SER A 126 18.17 7.66 -0.09
CA SER A 126 19.17 7.83 -1.16
C SER A 126 18.57 7.88 -2.57
N LEU A 127 17.39 7.27 -2.76
CA LEU A 127 16.66 7.24 -4.04
C LEU A 127 15.72 8.45 -4.25
N VAL A 128 15.89 9.53 -3.48
CA VAL A 128 14.96 10.68 -3.45
C VAL A 128 14.75 11.31 -4.83
N ARG A 129 15.78 11.39 -5.67
CA ARG A 129 15.69 11.97 -7.01
C ARG A 129 14.75 11.15 -7.90
N ASP A 130 14.89 9.84 -7.90
CA ASP A 130 14.03 8.94 -8.70
C ASP A 130 12.59 8.95 -8.17
N HIS A 131 12.41 8.98 -6.85
CA HIS A 131 11.10 9.12 -6.22
C HIS A 131 10.40 10.43 -6.62
N LEU A 132 11.13 11.55 -6.63
CA LEU A 132 10.59 12.85 -7.02
C LEU A 132 10.29 12.91 -8.53
N ALA A 133 11.15 12.33 -9.38
CA ALA A 133 10.87 12.22 -10.81
C ALA A 133 9.58 11.43 -11.08
N PHE A 134 9.40 10.30 -10.40
CA PHE A 134 8.17 9.52 -10.48
C PHE A 134 6.94 10.33 -10.01
N LEU A 135 7.04 11.02 -8.88
CA LEU A 135 5.93 11.84 -8.36
C LEU A 135 5.61 13.05 -9.24
N TRP A 136 6.61 13.62 -9.91
CA TRP A 136 6.39 14.65 -10.92
C TRP A 136 5.47 14.14 -12.02
N GLU A 137 5.83 13.01 -12.63
CA GLU A 137 5.10 12.41 -13.74
C GLU A 137 3.69 11.98 -13.34
N GLN A 138 3.52 11.42 -12.14
CA GLN A 138 2.24 10.84 -11.72
C GLN A 138 1.29 11.84 -11.04
N VAL A 139 1.81 12.95 -10.51
CA VAL A 139 1.05 13.88 -9.67
C VAL A 139 1.30 15.33 -10.05
N PHE A 140 2.54 15.83 -9.86
CA PHE A 140 2.79 17.28 -9.85
C PHE A 140 2.71 17.94 -11.23
N VAL A 141 2.96 17.19 -12.32
CA VAL A 141 2.74 17.71 -13.68
C VAL A 141 1.28 18.15 -13.89
N HIS A 142 0.32 17.46 -13.29
CA HIS A 142 -1.11 17.78 -13.40
C HIS A 142 -1.52 18.95 -12.50
N GLU A 143 -0.90 19.07 -11.33
CA GLU A 143 -1.10 20.21 -10.45
C GLU A 143 -0.50 21.47 -11.07
N MET A 144 0.67 21.36 -11.70
CA MET A 144 1.27 22.46 -12.45
C MET A 144 0.38 22.91 -13.60
N ARG A 145 -0.19 21.98 -14.39
CA ARG A 145 -1.12 22.35 -15.48
C ARG A 145 -2.32 23.15 -14.98
N VAL A 146 -2.95 22.74 -13.88
CA VAL A 146 -4.13 23.44 -13.35
C VAL A 146 -3.77 24.79 -12.73
N ARG A 147 -2.68 24.86 -11.95
CA ARG A 147 -2.21 26.13 -11.41
C ARG A 147 -1.80 27.09 -12.53
N ALA A 148 -1.09 26.59 -13.55
CA ALA A 148 -0.64 27.40 -14.67
C ALA A 148 -1.81 27.99 -15.46
N ALA A 149 -2.88 27.21 -15.67
CA ALA A 149 -4.11 27.67 -16.31
C ALA A 149 -4.80 28.79 -15.50
N ASP A 150 -4.72 28.74 -14.18
CA ASP A 150 -5.22 29.80 -13.28
C ASP A 150 -4.23 30.98 -13.13
N GLY A 151 -3.12 31.01 -13.87
CA GLY A 151 -2.10 32.05 -13.75
C GLY A 151 -1.24 31.97 -12.49
N ARG A 152 -1.12 30.78 -11.89
CA ARG A 152 -0.35 30.52 -10.66
C ARG A 152 0.81 29.55 -10.91
N ALA A 153 1.92 29.76 -10.22
CA ALA A 153 3.02 28.82 -10.16
C ALA A 153 2.72 27.64 -9.22
N LEU A 154 3.38 26.49 -9.42
CA LEU A 154 3.29 25.34 -8.52
C LEU A 154 4.04 25.56 -7.21
N PHE A 155 5.19 26.22 -7.27
CA PHE A 155 6.02 26.53 -6.11
C PHE A 155 6.55 27.96 -6.24
N LYS A 156 6.94 28.52 -5.10
CA LYS A 156 7.47 29.88 -5.00
C LYS A 156 8.67 30.06 -5.94
N ASP A 157 8.80 31.27 -6.46
CA ASP A 157 9.93 31.70 -7.31
C ASP A 157 10.02 31.02 -8.70
N PHE A 158 9.08 30.12 -9.04
CA PHE A 158 8.94 29.64 -10.41
C PHE A 158 8.14 30.63 -11.25
N ALA A 159 8.81 31.35 -12.15
CA ALA A 159 8.19 32.27 -13.08
C ALA A 159 7.97 31.63 -14.47
N TYR A 160 6.84 31.96 -15.09
CA TYR A 160 6.57 31.69 -16.50
C TYR A 160 5.76 32.84 -17.08
N GLU A 161 5.88 33.05 -18.40
CA GLU A 161 5.18 34.15 -19.06
C GLU A 161 3.74 33.74 -19.42
N PRO A 162 2.73 34.60 -19.17
CA PRO A 162 1.38 34.35 -19.66
C PRO A 162 1.35 34.14 -21.18
N GLY A 163 0.74 33.05 -21.63
CA GLY A 163 0.66 32.70 -23.06
C GLY A 163 1.82 31.83 -23.56
N GLU A 164 2.79 31.52 -22.72
CA GLU A 164 3.79 30.50 -23.03
C GLU A 164 3.15 29.13 -23.24
N ALA A 165 3.69 28.35 -24.19
CA ALA A 165 3.22 27.00 -24.44
C ALA A 165 3.39 26.13 -23.18
N ILE A 166 2.29 25.55 -22.70
CA ILE A 166 2.26 24.81 -21.43
C ILE A 166 3.32 23.70 -21.39
N GLU A 167 3.59 23.01 -22.49
CA GLU A 167 4.60 21.95 -22.54
C GLU A 167 6.03 22.48 -22.33
N ALA A 168 6.34 23.69 -22.80
CA ALA A 168 7.63 24.34 -22.52
C ALA A 168 7.75 24.74 -21.04
N VAL A 169 6.65 25.21 -20.44
CA VAL A 169 6.57 25.51 -19.00
C VAL A 169 6.81 24.24 -18.18
N LEU A 170 6.14 23.13 -18.53
CA LEU A 170 6.28 21.84 -17.83
C LEU A 170 7.69 21.26 -17.93
N ALA A 171 8.33 21.35 -19.11
CA ALA A 171 9.69 20.88 -19.31
C ALA A 171 10.70 21.61 -18.42
N ARG A 172 10.50 22.92 -18.16
CA ARG A 172 11.33 23.67 -17.20
C ARG A 172 10.93 23.44 -15.75
N ALA A 173 9.64 23.23 -15.49
CA ALA A 173 9.13 23.03 -14.14
C ALA A 173 9.59 21.70 -13.52
N GLN A 174 9.80 20.65 -14.32
CA GLN A 174 10.26 19.34 -13.83
C GLN A 174 11.60 19.41 -13.06
N PRO A 175 12.73 19.85 -13.66
CA PRO A 175 13.99 19.91 -12.93
C PRO A 175 13.92 20.89 -11.75
N ALA A 176 13.21 22.01 -11.91
CA ALA A 176 13.03 22.98 -10.83
C ALA A 176 12.23 22.40 -9.64
N PHE A 177 11.20 21.59 -9.91
CA PHE A 177 10.45 20.87 -8.89
C PHE A 177 11.36 19.90 -8.12
N VAL A 178 12.18 19.11 -8.81
CA VAL A 178 13.07 18.13 -8.17
C VAL A 178 14.05 18.82 -7.23
N GLU A 179 14.74 19.87 -7.69
CA GLU A 179 15.70 20.60 -6.85
C GLU A 179 15.01 21.25 -5.65
N ARG A 180 13.86 21.92 -5.86
CA ARG A 180 13.12 22.58 -4.78
C ARG A 180 12.56 21.58 -3.77
N ALA A 181 12.11 20.41 -4.22
CA ALA A 181 11.61 19.37 -3.34
C ALA A 181 12.73 18.70 -2.52
N ILE A 182 13.93 18.55 -3.08
CA ILE A 182 15.12 18.10 -2.33
C ILE A 182 15.45 19.13 -1.25
N GLU A 183 15.54 20.41 -1.61
CA GLU A 183 15.78 21.50 -0.65
C GLU A 183 14.75 21.50 0.49
N ALA A 184 13.47 21.31 0.16
CA ALA A 184 12.39 21.22 1.15
C ALA A 184 12.52 20.00 2.08
N LEU A 185 12.92 18.84 1.55
CA LEU A 185 13.09 17.60 2.31
C LEU A 185 14.35 17.62 3.19
N ASP A 186 15.39 18.33 2.77
CA ASP A 186 16.63 18.51 3.53
C ASP A 186 16.50 19.63 4.58
N ALA A 187 15.50 20.50 4.44
CA ALA A 187 15.22 21.54 5.42
C ALA A 187 14.73 20.92 6.74
N LEU A 188 15.48 21.20 7.83
CA LEU A 188 15.14 20.81 9.21
C LEU A 188 13.99 21.66 9.78
N LEU A 189 12.86 21.65 9.10
CA LEU A 189 11.67 22.43 9.40
C LEU A 189 10.48 21.51 9.65
N PRO A 190 9.56 21.87 10.56
CA PRO A 190 8.29 21.17 10.68
C PRO A 190 7.54 21.18 9.34
N GLN A 191 6.90 20.07 8.99
CA GLN A 191 6.11 19.86 7.77
C GLN A 191 5.17 21.00 7.36
N VAL A 192 4.50 21.63 8.34
CA VAL A 192 3.59 22.76 8.05
C VAL A 192 4.37 24.00 7.59
N ARG A 193 5.56 24.24 8.16
CA ARG A 193 6.44 25.34 7.75
C ARG A 193 7.12 25.07 6.42
N GLN A 194 7.54 23.83 6.16
CA GLN A 194 8.04 23.45 4.83
C GLN A 194 6.99 23.73 3.74
N MET A 195 5.73 23.35 3.99
CA MET A 195 4.66 23.62 3.03
C MET A 195 4.43 25.12 2.80
N ASP A 196 4.54 25.96 3.84
CA ASP A 196 4.40 27.42 3.73
C ASP A 196 5.60 28.07 2.99
N GLU A 197 6.82 27.61 3.27
CA GLU A 197 8.04 28.19 2.70
C GLU A 197 8.31 27.76 1.26
N TYR A 198 7.94 26.53 0.91
CA TYR A 198 8.22 25.93 -0.39
C TYR A 198 6.98 25.83 -1.31
N ASP A 199 5.76 26.03 -0.78
CA ASP A 199 4.47 25.81 -1.47
C ASP A 199 4.33 24.40 -2.08
N LEU A 200 4.99 23.42 -1.44
CA LEU A 200 4.96 22.00 -1.81
C LEU A 200 4.46 21.16 -0.63
N ASP A 201 3.40 20.38 -0.84
CA ASP A 201 2.90 19.42 0.16
C ASP A 201 3.60 18.06 -0.02
N LEU A 202 4.76 17.89 0.62
CA LEU A 202 5.58 16.67 0.57
C LEU A 202 5.38 15.72 1.76
N ARG A 203 4.43 16.02 2.66
CA ARG A 203 4.24 15.28 3.93
C ARG A 203 4.05 13.77 3.75
N TYR A 204 3.31 13.37 2.73
CA TYR A 204 3.09 11.95 2.43
C TYR A 204 4.36 11.25 1.95
N LEU A 205 5.20 11.96 1.18
CA LEU A 205 6.48 11.43 0.72
C LEU A 205 7.46 11.31 1.89
N GLU A 206 7.57 12.35 2.71
CA GLU A 206 8.44 12.38 3.89
C GLU A 206 8.09 11.24 4.86
N ASP A 207 6.84 11.14 5.30
CA ASP A 207 6.42 10.08 6.21
C ASP A 207 6.59 8.67 5.60
N TRP A 208 6.43 8.51 4.29
CA TRP A 208 6.74 7.25 3.62
C TRP A 208 8.24 6.95 3.56
N ARG A 209 9.11 7.97 3.43
CA ARG A 209 10.56 7.82 3.41
C ARG A 209 11.13 7.36 4.75
N ASP A 210 10.43 7.62 5.85
CA ASP A 210 10.77 7.15 7.20
C ASP A 210 10.42 5.66 7.43
N GLY A 211 10.01 4.94 6.39
CA GLY A 211 9.81 3.50 6.44
C GLY A 211 11.08 2.75 6.00
N ALA A 212 11.59 1.87 6.84
CA ALA A 212 12.76 1.06 6.53
C ALA A 212 12.43 -0.12 5.60
N CYS A 213 13.04 -0.17 4.40
CA CYS A 213 12.77 -1.23 3.43
C CYS A 213 13.02 -2.63 4.01
N LEU A 214 12.05 -3.53 3.83
CA LEU A 214 12.08 -4.93 4.30
C LEU A 214 12.12 -5.09 5.83
N ASP A 215 11.87 -4.03 6.59
CA ASP A 215 11.69 -4.03 8.03
C ASP A 215 10.20 -4.05 8.44
N PRO A 216 9.81 -4.68 9.57
CA PRO A 216 8.43 -4.65 10.04
C PRO A 216 7.85 -3.26 10.32
N SER A 217 8.69 -2.23 10.49
CA SER A 217 8.28 -0.83 10.73
C SER A 217 7.82 -0.09 9.48
N ASP A 218 8.02 -0.62 8.27
CA ASP A 218 7.58 0.01 7.03
C ASP A 218 6.07 -0.17 6.77
N THR A 219 5.28 0.39 7.69
CA THR A 219 3.82 0.40 7.71
C THR A 219 3.22 1.74 7.30
N LYS A 220 4.07 2.69 6.87
CA LYS A 220 3.74 4.10 6.61
C LYS A 220 2.55 4.31 5.68
N LEU A 221 2.47 3.58 4.57
CA LEU A 221 1.32 3.69 3.66
C LEU A 221 0.00 3.28 4.31
N ALA A 222 0.01 2.23 5.14
CA ALA A 222 -1.19 1.82 5.86
C ALA A 222 -1.59 2.86 6.91
N GLU A 223 -0.60 3.40 7.64
CA GLU A 223 -0.79 4.46 8.63
C GLU A 223 -1.34 5.74 8.01
N GLN A 224 -0.79 6.18 6.88
CA GLN A 224 -1.31 7.33 6.13
C GLN A 224 -2.77 7.15 5.75
N PHE A 225 -3.14 6.00 5.18
CA PHE A 225 -4.50 5.76 4.71
C PHE A 225 -5.53 5.69 5.86
N GLU A 226 -5.10 5.23 7.03
CA GLU A 226 -5.95 5.10 8.23
C GLU A 226 -5.98 6.38 9.08
N GLY A 227 -4.87 7.13 9.14
CA GLY A 227 -4.66 8.25 10.06
C GLY A 227 -4.73 9.64 9.44
N SER A 228 -4.52 9.80 8.13
CA SER A 228 -4.59 11.12 7.50
C SER A 228 -6.03 11.65 7.50
N THR A 229 -6.26 12.78 8.18
CA THR A 229 -7.55 13.46 8.21
C THR A 229 -8.04 13.88 6.82
N VAL A 230 -7.12 14.22 5.92
CA VAL A 230 -7.42 14.61 4.54
C VAL A 230 -7.89 13.39 3.73
N LEU A 231 -7.19 12.24 3.84
CA LEU A 231 -7.62 11.01 3.18
C LEU A 231 -8.93 10.48 3.78
N LEU A 232 -9.13 10.57 5.09
CA LEU A 232 -10.39 10.21 5.74
C LEU A 232 -11.56 11.05 5.23
N ALA A 233 -11.37 12.36 5.06
CA ALA A 233 -12.39 13.25 4.49
C ALA A 233 -12.70 12.88 3.03
N ALA A 234 -11.68 12.66 2.20
CA ALA A 234 -11.86 12.22 0.81
C ALA A 234 -12.59 10.87 0.72
N ARG A 235 -12.26 9.93 1.61
CA ARG A 235 -12.94 8.63 1.72
C ARG A 235 -14.39 8.76 2.13
N ALA A 236 -14.70 9.61 3.10
CA ALA A 236 -16.07 9.86 3.53
C ALA A 236 -16.90 10.38 2.35
N GLU A 237 -16.40 11.40 1.66
CA GLU A 237 -17.02 12.02 0.49
C GLU A 237 -17.18 11.04 -0.69
N ALA A 238 -16.19 10.18 -0.94
CA ALA A 238 -16.24 9.11 -1.95
C ALA A 238 -17.16 7.92 -1.60
N GLY A 239 -17.80 7.93 -0.43
CA GLY A 239 -18.61 6.80 0.06
C GLY A 239 -17.78 5.56 0.43
N LEU A 240 -16.49 5.73 0.73
CA LEU A 240 -15.56 4.68 1.13
C LEU A 240 -15.35 4.65 2.66
N HIS A 241 -16.46 4.57 3.39
CA HIS A 241 -16.49 4.57 4.86
C HIS A 241 -17.47 3.50 5.40
N GLY A 242 -17.42 3.24 6.71
CA GLY A 242 -18.35 2.31 7.39
C GLY A 242 -18.36 0.88 6.80
N LEU A 243 -19.54 0.38 6.45
CA LEU A 243 -19.72 -0.97 5.90
C LEU A 243 -18.97 -1.18 4.56
N ALA A 244 -18.77 -0.11 3.77
CA ALA A 244 -18.03 -0.20 2.53
C ALA A 244 -16.56 -0.62 2.74
N MET A 245 -15.99 -0.33 3.92
CA MET A 245 -14.62 -0.71 4.31
C MET A 245 -14.52 -2.17 4.77
N LEU A 246 -15.61 -2.79 5.23
CA LEU A 246 -15.58 -4.18 5.71
C LEU A 246 -15.11 -5.16 4.64
N ARG A 247 -15.34 -4.84 3.35
CA ARG A 247 -14.88 -5.65 2.23
C ARG A 247 -13.36 -5.68 2.06
N TYR A 248 -12.64 -4.68 2.58
CA TYR A 248 -11.19 -4.58 2.47
C TYR A 248 -10.46 -5.11 3.70
N LYS A 249 -11.13 -5.20 4.84
CA LYS A 249 -10.52 -5.71 6.09
C LYS A 249 -9.85 -7.07 5.94
N PRO A 250 -10.44 -8.08 5.27
CA PRO A 250 -9.76 -9.36 5.07
C PRO A 250 -8.46 -9.23 4.27
N ARG A 251 -8.44 -8.32 3.28
CA ARG A 251 -7.25 -8.09 2.44
C ARG A 251 -6.16 -7.35 3.17
N LEU A 252 -6.52 -6.31 3.93
CA LEU A 252 -5.56 -5.62 4.79
C LEU A 252 -4.99 -6.56 5.85
N ALA A 253 -5.82 -7.41 6.44
CA ALA A 253 -5.35 -8.42 7.38
C ALA A 253 -4.40 -9.41 6.70
N ALA A 254 -4.75 -9.93 5.52
CA ALA A 254 -3.89 -10.81 4.74
C ALA A 254 -2.56 -10.12 4.39
N GLN A 255 -2.61 -8.88 3.90
CA GLN A 255 -1.44 -8.08 3.57
C GLN A 255 -0.54 -7.88 4.78
N ARG A 256 -1.08 -7.44 5.92
CA ARG A 256 -0.32 -7.25 7.17
C ARG A 256 0.36 -8.54 7.61
N LEU A 257 -0.33 -9.69 7.48
CA LEU A 257 0.25 -11.00 7.76
C LEU A 257 1.40 -11.32 6.81
N TRP A 258 1.20 -11.16 5.49
CA TRP A 258 2.23 -11.38 4.49
C TRP A 258 3.46 -10.49 4.72
N PHE A 259 3.23 -9.20 4.90
CA PHE A 259 4.27 -8.22 5.20
C PHE A 259 5.07 -8.63 6.44
N LEU A 260 4.38 -8.95 7.55
CA LEU A 260 5.02 -9.41 8.79
C LEU A 260 5.84 -10.69 8.59
N PHE A 261 5.30 -11.69 7.90
CA PHE A 261 6.01 -12.96 7.69
C PHE A 261 7.23 -12.79 6.79
N VAL A 262 7.10 -11.99 5.73
CA VAL A 262 8.21 -11.73 4.80
C VAL A 262 9.32 -10.96 5.51
N THR A 263 9.03 -9.81 6.10
CA THR A 263 10.02 -8.96 6.78
C THR A 263 10.72 -9.69 7.92
N ARG A 264 9.98 -10.46 8.73
CA ARG A 264 10.56 -11.33 9.77
C ARG A 264 11.46 -12.42 9.19
N SER A 265 11.06 -13.03 8.08
CA SER A 265 11.88 -14.04 7.40
C SER A 265 13.16 -13.43 6.82
N VAL A 266 13.07 -12.24 6.22
CA VAL A 266 14.25 -11.48 5.76
C VAL A 266 15.16 -11.20 6.94
N GLY A 267 14.66 -10.59 8.02
CA GLY A 267 15.47 -10.25 9.18
C GLY A 267 16.16 -11.44 9.83
N TYR A 268 15.47 -12.59 9.93
CA TYR A 268 16.11 -13.82 10.39
C TYR A 268 17.28 -14.26 9.49
N ARG A 269 17.10 -14.25 8.17
CA ARG A 269 18.11 -14.71 7.22
C ARG A 269 19.30 -13.75 7.14
N VAL A 270 19.02 -12.45 7.15
CA VAL A 270 20.01 -11.37 7.14
C VAL A 270 20.83 -11.40 8.42
N GLY A 271 20.18 -11.41 9.60
CA GLY A 271 20.89 -11.51 10.88
C GLY A 271 21.77 -12.75 11.00
N SER A 272 21.30 -13.91 10.52
CA SER A 272 22.12 -15.13 10.48
C SER A 272 23.30 -15.03 9.51
N ALA A 273 23.15 -14.33 8.39
CA ALA A 273 24.23 -14.12 7.43
C ALA A 273 25.29 -13.17 7.98
N ILE A 274 24.88 -12.09 8.64
CA ILE A 274 25.77 -11.13 9.33
C ILE A 274 26.62 -11.84 10.38
N GLN A 275 25.98 -12.60 11.27
CA GLN A 275 26.71 -13.33 12.32
C GLN A 275 27.78 -14.26 11.73
N ALA A 276 27.46 -14.92 10.62
CA ALA A 276 28.40 -15.81 9.95
C ALA A 276 29.52 -15.08 9.20
N LEU A 277 29.28 -13.88 8.66
CA LEU A 277 30.31 -13.02 8.08
C LEU A 277 31.25 -12.49 9.16
N ASN A 278 30.69 -11.88 10.20
CA ASN A 278 31.43 -11.37 11.36
C ASN A 278 32.30 -12.45 12.02
N ALA A 279 31.76 -13.67 12.20
CA ALA A 279 32.53 -14.79 12.73
C ALA A 279 33.61 -15.31 11.77
N ARG A 280 33.38 -15.28 10.46
CA ARG A 280 34.35 -15.75 9.45
C ARG A 280 35.55 -14.81 9.32
N TYR A 281 35.31 -13.51 9.42
CA TYR A 281 36.32 -12.47 9.21
C TYR A 281 36.83 -11.83 10.51
N ASP A 282 36.40 -12.36 11.66
CA ASP A 282 36.76 -11.89 13.01
C ASP A 282 36.59 -10.37 13.17
N THR A 283 35.37 -9.89 12.88
CA THR A 283 35.02 -8.47 12.85
C THR A 283 33.58 -8.27 13.31
N ASP A 284 33.21 -7.03 13.62
CA ASP A 284 31.84 -6.58 13.92
C ASP A 284 31.31 -5.57 12.88
N LEU A 285 32.04 -5.35 11.79
CA LEU A 285 31.74 -4.32 10.79
C LEU A 285 30.63 -4.72 9.80
N PHE A 286 30.33 -6.01 9.62
CA PHE A 286 29.23 -6.40 8.74
C PHE A 286 27.89 -6.17 9.46
N ASN A 287 26.98 -5.43 8.81
CA ASN A 287 25.63 -5.17 9.28
C ASN A 287 24.58 -5.44 8.17
N ALA A 288 23.32 -5.10 8.40
CA ALA A 288 22.25 -5.34 7.43
C ALA A 288 22.41 -4.54 6.15
N GLN A 289 22.90 -3.30 6.22
CA GLN A 289 23.09 -2.46 5.04
C GLN A 289 24.06 -3.11 4.05
N VAL A 290 25.15 -3.74 4.52
CA VAL A 290 26.08 -4.47 3.63
C VAL A 290 25.41 -5.57 2.83
N LEU A 291 24.45 -6.26 3.43
CA LEU A 291 23.71 -7.33 2.77
C LEU A 291 22.52 -6.82 1.96
N MET A 292 21.92 -5.69 2.31
CA MET A 292 20.61 -5.26 1.82
C MET A 292 20.64 -4.00 0.96
N TRP A 293 21.76 -3.29 0.93
CA TRP A 293 21.98 -2.13 0.08
C TRP A 293 22.84 -2.55 -1.13
N PRO A 294 22.29 -2.53 -2.36
CA PRO A 294 23.04 -2.85 -3.57
C PRO A 294 24.26 -1.93 -3.76
N GLY A 295 25.44 -2.52 -3.97
CA GLY A 295 26.71 -1.80 -4.16
C GLY A 295 27.60 -1.74 -2.91
N GLU A 296 27.06 -1.98 -1.71
CA GLU A 296 27.87 -2.00 -0.48
C GLU A 296 28.90 -3.14 -0.43
N GLU A 297 28.71 -4.20 -1.23
CA GLU A 297 29.70 -5.25 -1.43
C GLU A 297 31.03 -4.74 -2.02
N ASP A 298 31.02 -3.57 -2.68
CA ASP A 298 32.17 -2.92 -3.29
C ASP A 298 32.73 -1.77 -2.41
N ALA A 299 32.22 -1.60 -1.19
CA ALA A 299 32.68 -0.57 -0.28
C ALA A 299 34.17 -0.75 0.07
N ARG A 300 34.90 0.36 0.19
CA ARG A 300 36.36 0.34 0.40
C ARG A 300 36.79 -0.47 1.63
N TRP A 301 35.98 -0.46 2.68
CA TRP A 301 36.28 -1.20 3.91
C TRP A 301 36.05 -2.71 3.73
N VAL A 302 35.19 -3.17 2.81
CA VAL A 302 34.99 -4.60 2.51
C VAL A 302 36.26 -5.18 1.84
N ALA A 303 36.95 -4.38 1.03
CA ALA A 303 38.17 -4.80 0.33
C ALA A 303 39.32 -5.23 1.27
N GLN A 304 39.27 -4.89 2.56
CA GLN A 304 40.25 -5.35 3.55
C GLN A 304 40.07 -6.83 3.95
N PHE A 305 38.93 -7.45 3.58
CA PHE A 305 38.59 -8.83 3.89
C PHE A 305 38.60 -9.70 2.62
N PRO A 306 39.66 -10.50 2.36
CA PRO A 306 39.76 -11.31 1.15
C PRO A 306 38.56 -12.27 0.98
N GLY A 307 37.87 -12.17 -0.16
CA GLY A 307 36.71 -12.98 -0.51
C GLY A 307 35.38 -12.56 0.14
N ALA A 308 35.35 -11.46 0.91
CA ALA A 308 34.12 -11.00 1.58
C ALA A 308 33.04 -10.57 0.58
N ARG A 309 33.44 -9.97 -0.55
CA ARG A 309 32.52 -9.57 -1.63
C ARG A 309 31.69 -10.74 -2.14
N GLU A 310 32.34 -11.84 -2.52
CA GLU A 310 31.68 -13.04 -3.04
C GLU A 310 30.77 -13.68 -1.98
N ASP A 311 31.23 -13.69 -0.73
CA ASP A 311 30.49 -14.20 0.42
C ASP A 311 29.22 -13.38 0.71
N ILE A 312 29.31 -12.05 0.64
CA ILE A 312 28.17 -11.12 0.75
C ILE A 312 27.16 -11.43 -0.34
N LEU A 313 27.58 -11.43 -1.61
CA LEU A 313 26.71 -11.66 -2.76
C LEU A 313 26.02 -13.03 -2.69
N GLN A 314 26.77 -14.08 -2.32
CA GLN A 314 26.22 -15.41 -2.19
C GLN A 314 25.16 -15.49 -1.08
N ARG A 315 25.45 -14.92 0.09
CA ARG A 315 24.54 -14.95 1.25
C ARG A 315 23.30 -14.11 1.02
N ARG A 316 23.45 -12.92 0.45
CA ARG A 316 22.36 -12.03 0.02
C ARG A 316 21.41 -12.74 -0.93
N ARG A 317 21.92 -13.31 -2.03
CA ARG A 317 21.10 -14.08 -3.00
C ARG A 317 20.40 -15.25 -2.34
N LEU A 318 21.11 -16.00 -1.49
CA LEU A 318 20.54 -17.13 -0.76
C LEU A 318 19.43 -16.70 0.20
N ALA A 319 19.59 -15.57 0.90
CA ALA A 319 18.58 -15.00 1.77
C ALA A 319 17.32 -14.62 0.98
N MET A 320 17.47 -13.84 -0.10
CA MET A 320 16.35 -13.41 -0.93
C MET A 320 15.62 -14.59 -1.57
N LYS A 321 16.34 -15.51 -2.22
CA LYS A 321 15.73 -16.67 -2.89
C LYS A 321 15.00 -17.61 -1.94
N ARG A 322 15.43 -17.69 -0.67
CA ARG A 322 14.73 -18.48 0.36
C ARG A 322 13.41 -17.84 0.80
N VAL A 323 13.33 -16.52 0.83
CA VAL A 323 12.13 -15.78 1.26
C VAL A 323 11.17 -15.59 0.08
N PHE A 324 11.66 -15.00 -1.01
CA PHE A 324 10.88 -14.58 -2.17
C PHE A 324 10.73 -15.69 -3.23
N GLY A 325 11.55 -16.74 -3.17
CA GLY A 325 11.49 -17.88 -4.08
C GLY A 325 12.60 -17.90 -5.13
N PRO A 326 12.70 -18.97 -5.94
CA PRO A 326 13.84 -19.17 -6.82
C PRO A 326 13.85 -18.30 -8.09
N THR A 327 12.72 -17.71 -8.47
CA THR A 327 12.58 -16.91 -9.70
C THR A 327 12.00 -15.52 -9.41
N ARG A 328 12.19 -14.57 -10.34
CA ARG A 328 11.68 -13.19 -10.23
C ARG A 328 10.15 -13.16 -10.16
N GLU A 329 9.47 -14.01 -10.92
CA GLU A 329 8.00 -14.05 -10.96
C GLU A 329 7.40 -14.46 -9.61
N LEU A 330 8.06 -15.39 -8.89
CA LEU A 330 7.63 -15.73 -7.52
C LEU A 330 7.93 -14.60 -6.54
N ALA A 331 9.03 -13.87 -6.73
CA ALA A 331 9.35 -12.72 -5.89
C ALA A 331 8.30 -11.62 -6.06
N ASP A 332 7.95 -11.28 -7.30
CA ASP A 332 6.89 -10.35 -7.65
C ASP A 332 5.55 -10.77 -7.04
N GLU A 333 5.22 -12.08 -7.08
CA GLU A 333 4.00 -12.59 -6.45
C GLU A 333 4.01 -12.34 -4.92
N VAL A 334 5.14 -12.60 -4.24
CA VAL A 334 5.25 -12.35 -2.79
C VAL A 334 5.12 -10.85 -2.48
N ILE A 335 5.77 -9.99 -3.25
CA ILE A 335 5.70 -8.52 -3.10
C ILE A 335 4.27 -8.03 -3.35
N ASP A 336 3.58 -8.58 -4.35
CA ASP A 336 2.17 -8.28 -4.58
C ASP A 336 1.33 -8.59 -3.32
N HIS A 337 1.54 -9.74 -2.68
CA HIS A 337 0.82 -10.06 -1.43
C HIS A 337 1.15 -9.08 -0.28
N MET A 338 2.36 -8.54 -0.23
CA MET A 338 2.79 -7.56 0.79
C MET A 338 2.14 -6.18 0.65
N PHE A 339 1.72 -5.78 -0.55
CA PHE A 339 1.26 -4.41 -0.83
C PHE A 339 -0.13 -4.30 -1.49
N TYR A 340 -0.71 -5.42 -1.95
CA TYR A 340 -1.95 -5.41 -2.73
C TYR A 340 -3.11 -4.71 -2.01
N GLY A 341 -3.26 -4.90 -0.70
CA GLY A 341 -4.36 -4.28 0.05
C GLY A 341 -4.30 -2.74 0.05
N CYS A 342 -3.13 -2.16 0.31
CA CYS A 342 -2.87 -0.73 0.27
C CYS A 342 -3.12 -0.18 -1.14
N PHE A 343 -2.51 -0.81 -2.15
CA PHE A 343 -2.70 -0.43 -3.55
C PHE A 343 -4.17 -0.48 -3.95
N ALA A 344 -4.86 -1.59 -3.74
CA ALA A 344 -6.25 -1.77 -4.15
C ALA A 344 -7.20 -0.74 -3.48
N MET A 345 -6.94 -0.39 -2.22
CA MET A 345 -7.72 0.64 -1.54
C MET A 345 -7.42 2.05 -2.06
N ALA A 346 -6.15 2.37 -2.28
CA ALA A 346 -5.75 3.66 -2.84
C ALA A 346 -6.32 3.83 -4.27
N SER A 347 -6.28 2.79 -5.09
CA SER A 347 -6.86 2.82 -6.43
C SER A 347 -8.38 2.95 -6.40
N GLU A 348 -9.09 2.23 -5.53
CA GLU A 348 -10.54 2.40 -5.38
C GLU A 348 -10.88 3.84 -4.93
N LEU A 349 -10.12 4.41 -4.00
CA LEU A 349 -10.34 5.79 -3.57
C LEU A 349 -10.10 6.77 -4.74
N ARG A 350 -8.99 6.62 -5.47
CA ARG A 350 -8.67 7.46 -6.63
C ARG A 350 -9.76 7.37 -7.70
N ILE A 351 -10.20 6.17 -8.08
CA ILE A 351 -11.28 5.98 -9.06
C ILE A 351 -12.59 6.64 -8.61
N ARG A 352 -12.89 6.63 -7.31
CA ARG A 352 -14.12 7.26 -6.79
C ARG A 352 -14.03 8.77 -6.66
N TYR A 353 -12.84 9.33 -6.52
CA TYR A 353 -12.65 10.75 -6.19
C TYR A 353 -12.13 11.57 -7.38
N ASP A 354 -11.22 11.00 -8.17
CA ASP A 354 -10.52 11.62 -9.29
C ASP A 354 -11.21 11.28 -10.62
N ALA A 355 -12.11 12.18 -11.04
CA ALA A 355 -12.80 12.03 -12.33
C ALA A 355 -11.82 12.10 -13.52
N GLU A 356 -10.77 12.93 -13.42
CA GLU A 356 -9.79 13.12 -14.51
C GLU A 356 -9.00 11.84 -14.76
N TYR A 357 -8.64 11.12 -13.69
CA TYR A 357 -8.01 9.80 -13.76
C TYR A 357 -8.91 8.75 -14.41
N CYS A 358 -10.20 8.72 -14.06
CA CYS A 358 -11.16 7.81 -14.72
C CYS A 358 -11.26 8.05 -16.22
N LEU A 359 -11.10 9.30 -16.65
CA LEU A 359 -11.30 9.74 -18.02
C LEU A 359 -10.02 9.72 -18.87
N GLY A 360 -8.89 9.30 -18.32
CA GLY A 360 -7.60 9.30 -19.02
C GLY A 360 -7.03 10.71 -19.29
N LEU A 361 -7.57 11.75 -18.66
CA LEU A 361 -7.18 13.15 -18.93
C LEU A 361 -5.81 13.51 -18.35
N LEU A 362 -5.25 12.61 -17.55
CA LEU A 362 -3.95 12.76 -16.91
C LEU A 362 -2.84 12.08 -17.72
N GLY A 363 -3.09 11.65 -18.96
CA GLY A 363 -2.11 10.86 -19.74
C GLY A 363 -1.82 9.47 -19.16
N CYS A 364 -2.52 9.09 -18.09
CA CYS A 364 -2.58 7.73 -17.55
C CYS A 364 -4.04 7.26 -17.54
N GLU A 365 -4.27 6.01 -17.95
CA GLU A 365 -5.59 5.42 -17.95
C GLU A 365 -5.81 4.56 -16.71
N ALA A 366 -6.87 4.86 -15.96
CA ALA A 366 -7.21 4.10 -14.75
C ALA A 366 -7.29 2.59 -15.00
N MET A 367 -7.83 2.16 -16.14
CA MET A 367 -7.97 0.73 -16.42
C MET A 367 -6.65 0.05 -16.81
N GLU A 368 -5.69 0.78 -17.37
CA GLU A 368 -4.36 0.25 -17.68
C GLU A 368 -3.54 0.06 -16.40
N ASP A 369 -3.52 1.09 -15.54
CA ASP A 369 -2.90 1.03 -14.21
C ASP A 369 -3.43 -0.16 -13.40
N LEU A 370 -4.75 -0.41 -13.47
CA LEU A 370 -5.35 -1.56 -12.79
C LEU A 370 -5.13 -2.88 -13.52
N ARG A 371 -4.99 -2.92 -14.85
CA ARG A 371 -4.80 -4.17 -15.59
C ARG A 371 -3.44 -4.78 -15.28
N ALA A 372 -2.42 -3.95 -15.14
CA ALA A 372 -1.09 -4.40 -14.75
C ALA A 372 -1.07 -4.99 -13.32
N GLU A 373 -1.99 -4.55 -12.45
CA GLU A 373 -1.80 -4.68 -11.00
C GLU A 373 -2.95 -5.33 -10.21
N ILE A 374 -4.19 -5.38 -10.74
CA ILE A 374 -5.35 -6.04 -10.10
C ILE A 374 -5.48 -7.48 -10.56
N ARG A 375 -5.39 -8.41 -9.59
CA ARG A 375 -5.56 -9.85 -9.82
C ARG A 375 -7.01 -10.32 -9.72
N CYS A 376 -7.92 -9.54 -9.14
CA CYS A 376 -9.31 -9.95 -8.91
C CYS A 376 -10.26 -9.47 -10.03
N PRO A 377 -10.85 -10.37 -10.86
CA PRO A 377 -11.73 -9.97 -11.95
C PRO A 377 -12.96 -9.17 -11.50
N ARG A 378 -13.51 -9.50 -10.33
CA ARG A 378 -14.67 -8.77 -9.76
C ARG A 378 -14.33 -7.32 -9.42
N GLU A 379 -13.09 -7.06 -8.99
CA GLU A 379 -12.63 -5.70 -8.67
C GLU A 379 -12.35 -4.92 -9.94
N PHE A 380 -11.68 -5.56 -10.90
CA PHE A 380 -11.45 -4.97 -12.21
C PHE A 380 -12.76 -4.58 -12.90
N GLU A 381 -13.77 -5.46 -12.86
CA GLU A 381 -15.09 -5.19 -13.43
C GLU A 381 -15.82 -4.05 -12.69
N ARG A 382 -15.64 -3.96 -11.38
CA ARG A 382 -16.20 -2.86 -10.60
C ARG A 382 -15.56 -1.52 -10.97
N ALA A 383 -14.22 -1.48 -11.04
CA ALA A 383 -13.49 -0.31 -11.47
C ALA A 383 -13.91 0.11 -12.88
N ARG A 384 -14.01 -0.86 -13.81
CA ARG A 384 -14.50 -0.65 -15.18
C ARG A 384 -15.87 0.03 -15.21
N ARG A 385 -16.81 -0.42 -14.38
CA ARG A 385 -18.14 0.21 -14.27
C ARG A 385 -18.10 1.63 -13.71
N LEU A 386 -17.22 1.91 -12.75
CA LEU A 386 -17.05 3.27 -12.22
C LEU A 386 -16.45 4.21 -13.27
N VAL A 387 -15.42 3.74 -14.00
CA VAL A 387 -14.80 4.46 -15.11
C VAL A 387 -15.79 4.74 -16.24
N ALA A 388 -16.53 3.71 -16.67
CA ALA A 388 -17.55 3.86 -17.71
C ALA A 388 -18.64 4.86 -17.31
N ARG A 389 -19.07 4.84 -16.04
CA ARG A 389 -20.03 5.81 -15.51
C ARG A 389 -19.47 7.23 -15.53
N ALA A 390 -18.21 7.44 -15.13
CA ALA A 390 -17.57 8.76 -15.20
C ALA A 390 -17.58 9.32 -16.63
N GLY A 391 -17.31 8.46 -17.62
CA GLY A 391 -17.39 8.80 -19.05
C GLY A 391 -18.79 9.20 -19.51
N GLN A 392 -19.82 8.48 -19.06
CA GLN A 392 -21.22 8.76 -19.40
C GLN A 392 -21.75 10.04 -18.73
N ASP A 393 -21.36 10.28 -17.47
CA ASP A 393 -21.90 11.37 -16.68
C ASP A 393 -21.28 12.74 -17.10
N ARG A 394 -20.05 12.75 -17.63
CA ARG A 394 -19.32 13.99 -17.96
C ARG A 394 -20.05 14.90 -18.96
N PRO A 395 -20.49 14.44 -20.15
CA PRO A 395 -21.15 15.32 -21.12
C PRO A 395 -22.42 15.95 -20.57
N VAL A 396 -23.13 15.23 -19.69
CA VAL A 396 -24.36 15.71 -19.05
C VAL A 396 -24.07 16.90 -18.12
N LEU A 397 -23.00 16.81 -17.31
CA LEU A 397 -22.54 17.94 -16.50
C LEU A 397 -22.06 19.11 -17.38
N GLU A 398 -21.23 18.83 -18.39
CA GLU A 398 -20.65 19.88 -19.25
C GLU A 398 -21.73 20.64 -20.03
N SER A 399 -22.80 19.98 -20.47
CA SER A 399 -23.96 20.62 -21.10
C SER A 399 -24.69 21.58 -20.15
N LEU A 400 -24.90 21.20 -18.89
CA LEU A 400 -25.50 22.08 -17.89
C LEU A 400 -24.60 23.28 -17.59
N LEU A 401 -23.29 23.06 -17.45
CA LEU A 401 -22.34 24.14 -17.20
C LEU A 401 -22.26 25.11 -18.39
N ALA A 402 -22.23 24.61 -19.63
CA ALA A 402 -22.19 25.45 -20.82
C ALA A 402 -23.41 26.39 -20.92
N SER A 403 -24.58 25.92 -20.51
CA SER A 403 -25.81 26.71 -20.57
C SER A 403 -25.99 27.65 -19.37
N GLN A 404 -25.67 27.22 -18.15
CA GLN A 404 -26.03 27.95 -16.92
C GLN A 404 -24.83 28.59 -16.19
N ARG A 405 -23.61 28.11 -16.42
CA ARG A 405 -22.36 28.55 -15.77
C ARG A 405 -21.16 28.53 -16.75
N PRO A 406 -21.24 29.17 -17.92
CA PRO A 406 -20.19 29.05 -18.95
C PRO A 406 -18.83 29.58 -18.49
N HIS A 407 -18.79 30.46 -17.50
CA HIS A 407 -17.55 30.96 -16.91
C HIS A 407 -16.71 29.86 -16.26
N LEU A 408 -17.32 28.79 -15.74
CA LEU A 408 -16.62 27.64 -15.15
C LEU A 408 -15.85 26.81 -16.20
N LEU A 409 -16.21 26.92 -17.48
CA LEU A 409 -15.55 26.20 -18.57
C LEU A 409 -14.33 26.94 -19.12
N ARG A 410 -14.02 28.13 -18.60
CA ARG A 410 -12.86 28.91 -19.01
C ARG A 410 -11.57 28.32 -18.43
N PRO A 411 -10.44 28.33 -19.17
CA PRO A 411 -9.17 27.81 -18.68
C PRO A 411 -8.71 28.41 -17.34
N GLU A 412 -8.99 29.70 -17.10
CA GLU A 412 -8.60 30.42 -15.88
C GLU A 412 -9.42 30.03 -14.64
N ARG A 413 -10.37 29.10 -14.81
CA ARG A 413 -11.21 28.52 -13.77
C ARG A 413 -10.96 27.01 -13.66
N ALA A 414 -9.80 26.52 -14.06
CA ALA A 414 -9.49 25.10 -14.09
C ALA A 414 -9.63 24.45 -12.71
N GLU A 415 -9.17 25.11 -11.64
CA GLU A 415 -9.32 24.59 -10.28
C GLU A 415 -10.79 24.55 -9.82
N ALA A 416 -11.57 25.59 -10.14
CA ALA A 416 -12.99 25.64 -9.84
C ALA A 416 -13.77 24.55 -10.60
N LEU A 417 -13.47 24.36 -11.89
CA LEU A 417 -14.07 23.31 -12.72
C LEU A 417 -13.74 21.92 -12.18
N ARG A 418 -12.48 21.68 -11.81
CA ARG A 418 -12.05 20.43 -11.15
C ARG A 418 -12.87 20.17 -9.90
N SER A 419 -13.06 21.19 -9.06
CA SER A 419 -13.86 21.11 -7.85
C SER A 419 -15.31 20.66 -8.11
N VAL A 420 -15.95 21.26 -9.11
CA VAL A 420 -17.32 20.91 -9.53
C VAL A 420 -17.37 19.49 -10.09
N ARG A 421 -16.38 19.08 -10.89
CA ARG A 421 -16.26 17.72 -11.42
C ARG A 421 -16.12 16.69 -10.31
N ILE A 422 -15.33 16.96 -9.26
CA ILE A 422 -15.22 16.10 -8.08
C ILE A 422 -16.58 15.96 -7.40
N ALA A 423 -17.24 17.08 -7.07
CA ALA A 423 -18.54 17.08 -6.38
C ALA A 423 -19.60 16.27 -7.16
N PHE A 424 -19.62 16.40 -8.48
CA PHE A 424 -20.49 15.62 -9.35
C PHE A 424 -20.11 14.13 -9.39
N HIS A 425 -18.82 13.81 -9.52
CA HIS A 425 -18.32 12.44 -9.59
C HIS A 425 -18.54 11.64 -8.29
N VAL A 426 -18.30 12.27 -7.14
CA VAL A 426 -18.62 11.67 -5.82
C VAL A 426 -20.12 11.70 -5.54
N ASN A 427 -20.91 12.39 -6.37
CA ASN A 427 -22.36 12.57 -6.24
C ASN A 427 -22.76 13.19 -4.92
N ARG A 428 -22.06 14.26 -4.55
CA ARG A 428 -22.37 15.11 -3.40
C ARG A 428 -23.83 15.57 -3.48
N ASP A 429 -24.58 15.40 -2.39
CA ASP A 429 -25.99 15.80 -2.29
C ASP A 429 -26.90 15.29 -3.44
N ASN A 430 -26.59 14.12 -4.01
CA ASN A 430 -27.27 13.55 -5.18
C ASN A 430 -27.19 14.41 -6.45
N LEU A 431 -26.12 15.20 -6.60
CA LEU A 431 -25.94 16.13 -7.73
C LEU A 431 -26.13 15.45 -9.09
N ARG A 432 -25.65 14.21 -9.31
CA ARG A 432 -25.86 13.53 -10.60
C ARG A 432 -27.33 13.40 -10.95
N ARG A 433 -28.16 12.97 -9.99
CA ARG A 433 -29.60 12.81 -10.20
C ARG A 433 -30.28 14.15 -10.48
N LEU A 434 -29.85 15.21 -9.80
CA LEU A 434 -30.39 16.56 -10.00
C LEU A 434 -30.04 17.09 -11.40
N VAL A 435 -28.78 16.94 -11.83
CA VAL A 435 -28.34 17.32 -13.17
C VAL A 435 -29.08 16.51 -14.25
N SER A 436 -29.26 15.20 -14.08
CA SER A 436 -30.03 14.40 -15.05
C SER A 436 -31.48 14.86 -15.17
N ARG A 437 -32.14 15.20 -14.05
CA ARG A 437 -33.51 15.76 -14.06
C ARG A 437 -33.56 17.15 -14.69
N ALA A 438 -32.59 18.00 -14.38
CA ALA A 438 -32.45 19.33 -14.97
C ALA A 438 -32.30 19.23 -16.50
N HIS A 439 -31.53 18.26 -16.99
CA HIS A 439 -31.39 17.99 -18.42
C HIS A 439 -32.70 17.52 -19.08
N SER A 440 -33.60 16.89 -18.32
CA SER A 440 -34.97 16.56 -18.76
C SER A 440 -35.98 17.71 -18.62
N GLY A 441 -35.54 18.93 -18.28
CA GLY A 441 -36.39 20.13 -18.19
C GLY A 441 -36.94 20.45 -16.79
N ASP A 442 -36.49 19.76 -15.74
CA ASP A 442 -36.93 20.02 -14.37
C ASP A 442 -36.22 21.26 -13.77
N ALA A 443 -36.92 22.40 -13.75
CA ALA A 443 -36.39 23.68 -13.29
C ALA A 443 -36.04 23.69 -11.78
N GLU A 444 -36.79 22.96 -10.93
CA GLU A 444 -36.50 22.88 -9.49
C GLU A 444 -35.21 22.08 -9.26
N ALA A 445 -35.05 20.96 -9.98
CA ALA A 445 -33.83 20.17 -9.93
C ALA A 445 -32.63 20.97 -10.46
N ALA A 446 -32.81 21.79 -11.50
CA ALA A 446 -31.78 22.66 -12.03
C ALA A 446 -31.32 23.69 -10.99
N ALA A 447 -32.25 24.39 -10.32
CA ALA A 447 -31.93 25.36 -9.29
C ALA A 447 -31.12 24.74 -8.13
N LYS A 448 -31.55 23.57 -7.63
CA LYS A 448 -30.82 22.84 -6.57
C LYS A 448 -29.45 22.34 -7.03
N ALA A 449 -29.34 21.87 -8.28
CA ALA A 449 -28.06 21.46 -8.85
C ALA A 449 -27.07 22.63 -8.89
N LEU A 450 -27.53 23.81 -9.33
CA LEU A 450 -26.71 25.02 -9.40
C LEU A 450 -26.24 25.48 -8.02
N GLU A 451 -27.07 25.41 -6.99
CA GLU A 451 -26.66 25.71 -5.61
C GLU A 451 -25.52 24.79 -5.12
N ILE A 452 -25.59 23.49 -5.42
CA ILE A 452 -24.51 22.56 -5.07
C ILE A 452 -23.24 22.85 -5.88
N ILE A 453 -23.38 23.22 -7.17
CA ILE A 453 -22.25 23.59 -8.04
C ILE A 453 -21.55 24.84 -7.50
N ASP A 454 -22.30 25.89 -7.13
CA ASP A 454 -21.74 27.14 -6.61
C ASP A 454 -21.03 26.91 -5.24
N ARG A 455 -21.58 26.02 -4.40
CA ARG A 455 -20.90 25.54 -3.18
C ARG A 455 -19.62 24.79 -3.49
N ALA A 456 -19.63 23.90 -4.49
CA ALA A 456 -18.43 23.17 -4.88
C ALA A 456 -17.35 24.10 -5.45
N GLU A 457 -17.70 25.10 -6.25
CA GLU A 457 -16.76 26.13 -6.71
C GLU A 457 -16.08 26.88 -5.54
N SER A 458 -16.85 27.17 -4.49
CA SER A 458 -16.34 27.80 -3.26
C SER A 458 -15.38 26.87 -2.50
N ASP A 459 -15.62 25.56 -2.53
CA ASP A 459 -14.80 24.53 -1.90
C ASP A 459 -13.53 24.14 -2.69
N ARG A 460 -13.17 24.87 -3.76
CA ARG A 460 -12.10 24.46 -4.70
C ARG A 460 -10.74 24.13 -4.05
N VAL A 461 -10.29 24.94 -3.09
CA VAL A 461 -9.02 24.70 -2.37
C VAL A 461 -9.10 23.41 -1.55
N VAL A 462 -10.24 23.13 -0.94
CA VAL A 462 -10.47 21.93 -0.14
C VAL A 462 -10.46 20.69 -1.02
N HIS A 463 -11.16 20.71 -2.15
CA HIS A 463 -11.17 19.60 -3.10
C HIS A 463 -9.79 19.38 -3.74
N SER A 464 -9.06 20.45 -4.12
CA SER A 464 -7.70 20.34 -4.64
C SER A 464 -6.75 19.69 -3.64
N ARG A 465 -6.79 20.12 -2.37
CA ARG A 465 -5.96 19.53 -1.30
C ARG A 465 -6.28 18.05 -1.09
N ARG A 466 -7.57 17.69 -1.09
CA ARG A 466 -8.00 16.28 -0.97
C ARG A 466 -7.57 15.45 -2.17
N LEU A 467 -7.74 15.98 -3.38
CA LEU A 467 -7.33 15.30 -4.61
C LEU A 467 -5.83 15.07 -4.64
N LEU A 468 -5.03 16.08 -4.29
CA LEU A 468 -3.58 15.97 -4.20
C LEU A 468 -3.17 14.85 -3.23
N ALA A 469 -3.77 14.81 -2.03
CA ALA A 469 -3.53 13.73 -1.07
C ALA A 469 -3.88 12.34 -1.64
N VAL A 470 -5.03 12.22 -2.32
CA VAL A 470 -5.46 10.96 -2.96
C VAL A 470 -4.48 10.53 -4.06
N ARG A 471 -4.03 11.46 -4.91
CA ARG A 471 -3.05 11.20 -5.98
C ARG A 471 -1.69 10.81 -5.42
N MET A 472 -1.17 11.58 -4.46
CA MET A 472 0.09 11.31 -3.77
C MET A 472 0.08 9.93 -3.12
N HIS A 473 -0.95 9.62 -2.33
CA HIS A 473 -1.03 8.33 -1.66
C HIS A 473 -1.12 7.17 -2.66
N HIS A 474 -1.92 7.28 -3.72
CA HIS A 474 -1.97 6.28 -4.78
C HIS A 474 -0.62 6.10 -5.47
N ALA A 475 0.05 7.19 -5.86
CA ALA A 475 1.37 7.15 -6.49
C ALA A 475 2.39 6.47 -5.57
N LEU A 476 2.42 6.81 -4.28
CA LEU A 476 3.31 6.17 -3.31
C LEU A 476 3.04 4.67 -3.14
N THR A 477 1.79 4.21 -3.21
CA THR A 477 1.52 2.75 -3.18
C THR A 477 2.04 2.03 -4.42
N ARG A 478 2.11 2.70 -5.58
CA ARG A 478 2.73 2.15 -6.79
C ARG A 478 4.25 2.15 -6.68
N LEU A 479 4.80 3.29 -6.26
CA LEU A 479 6.23 3.47 -6.07
C LEU A 479 6.78 2.44 -5.08
N ALA A 480 6.16 2.26 -3.91
CA ALA A 480 6.59 1.27 -2.93
C ALA A 480 6.65 -0.15 -3.51
N ARG A 481 5.66 -0.54 -4.32
CA ARG A 481 5.66 -1.86 -4.97
C ARG A 481 6.81 -1.98 -5.95
N GLN A 482 7.00 -0.97 -6.80
CA GLN A 482 8.07 -0.95 -7.78
C GLN A 482 9.44 -0.97 -7.11
N SER A 483 9.69 -0.10 -6.14
CA SER A 483 10.94 -0.03 -5.37
C SER A 483 11.26 -1.35 -4.66
N TYR A 484 10.27 -2.05 -4.11
CA TYR A 484 10.48 -3.37 -3.51
C TYR A 484 10.82 -4.44 -4.56
N ARG A 485 10.18 -4.43 -5.73
CA ARG A 485 10.53 -5.35 -6.83
C ARG A 485 11.96 -5.12 -7.28
N ASP A 486 12.31 -3.86 -7.54
CA ASP A 486 13.65 -3.48 -7.99
C ASP A 486 14.72 -3.86 -6.96
N LEU A 487 14.49 -3.53 -5.68
CA LEU A 487 15.40 -3.91 -4.60
C LEU A 487 15.57 -5.43 -4.49
N VAL A 488 14.47 -6.19 -4.45
CA VAL A 488 14.53 -7.65 -4.33
C VAL A 488 15.18 -8.29 -5.56
N HIS A 489 14.94 -7.76 -6.76
CA HIS A 489 15.60 -8.19 -8.00
C HIS A 489 17.11 -7.98 -7.95
N GLN A 490 17.56 -6.77 -7.62
CA GLN A 490 18.98 -6.43 -7.47
C GLN A 490 19.65 -7.30 -6.41
N LEU A 491 18.99 -7.54 -5.28
CA LEU A 491 19.57 -8.35 -4.20
C LEU A 491 19.60 -9.86 -4.51
N GLY A 492 18.57 -10.37 -5.19
CA GLY A 492 18.32 -11.81 -5.27
C GLY A 492 18.59 -12.46 -6.63
N TYR A 493 18.48 -11.72 -7.72
CA TYR A 493 18.24 -12.28 -9.05
C TYR A 493 19.11 -11.68 -10.14
N ASP A 494 19.57 -10.46 -9.96
CA ASP A 494 20.43 -9.80 -10.93
C ASP A 494 21.85 -10.39 -10.84
N GLU A 495 22.47 -10.54 -12.01
CA GLU A 495 23.89 -10.88 -12.08
C GLU A 495 24.69 -9.65 -11.62
N ALA A 496 25.71 -9.90 -10.80
CA ALA A 496 26.52 -8.88 -10.13
C ALA A 496 27.89 -8.73 -10.79
#